data_AF-A0A7Y5W3F3-F1
#
_entry.id   AF-A0A7Y5W3F3-F1
#
_cell.length_a   1.000
_cell.length_b   1.000
_cell.length_c   1.000
_cell.angle_alpha   90.00
_cell.angle_beta   90.00
_cell.angle_gamma   90.00
#
_symmetry.space_group_name_H-M   'P 1'
#
loop_
_entity.id
_entity.type
_entity.pdbx_description
1 polymer ?
#
loop_
_entity_poly.entity_id
_entity_poly.type
_entity_poly.pdbx_seq_one_letter_code
_entity_poly.pdbx_strand_id
1 'polypeptide(L)'
;MIGRLLQGLTSAVLYFCLATIIAETILAAQLWVKWKMDRAKLIQMLAVAQGIDPLALRAKSDLDKKEIPADQVSYDEILEARAAKDLNLQLREQSLANSLGQMRSDQQQLSSAQKQYNQQRTQYETELAGLQEEVRTAGRDQVRRILETVKPKQAKELLAEMLDKQEMAAVVMLLREMPDSKRAKIVGEFKTQEETQKIDEVLRRIREGEPESAMANNAQERLGQVPRTRP
;
A
#
# COMPACT_ATOMS: atom_id res chain seq x y z
N MET A 1 -37.70 -0.70 -24.55
CA MET A 1 -37.44 -2.17 -24.49
C MET A 1 -36.11 -2.59 -25.16
N ILE A 2 -35.60 -1.85 -26.16
CA ILE A 2 -34.32 -2.16 -26.85
C ILE A 2 -33.08 -2.11 -25.92
N GLY A 3 -33.00 -1.16 -24.97
CA GLY A 3 -31.81 -1.00 -24.12
C GLY A 3 -31.53 -2.17 -23.17
N ARG A 4 -32.57 -2.86 -22.68
CA ARG A 4 -32.42 -4.04 -21.82
C ARG A 4 -31.96 -5.28 -22.60
N LEU A 5 -32.36 -5.41 -23.86
CA LEU A 5 -31.90 -6.48 -24.75
C LEU A 5 -30.43 -6.30 -25.13
N LEU A 6 -29.99 -5.06 -25.35
CA LEU A 6 -28.58 -4.75 -25.64
C LEU A 6 -27.65 -5.04 -24.45
N GLN A 7 -28.07 -4.70 -23.22
CA GLN A 7 -27.30 -5.05 -22.02
C GLN A 7 -27.18 -6.57 -21.81
N GLY A 8 -28.27 -7.32 -22.02
CA GLY A 8 -28.26 -8.78 -21.93
C GLY A 8 -27.34 -9.44 -22.97
N LEU A 9 -27.27 -8.87 -24.18
CA LEU A 9 -26.39 -9.39 -25.23
C LEU A 9 -24.91 -9.13 -24.92
N THR A 10 -24.57 -7.95 -24.38
CA THR A 10 -23.20 -7.62 -23.98
C THR A 10 -22.70 -8.47 -22.82
N SER A 11 -23.55 -8.74 -21.81
CA SER A 11 -23.16 -9.60 -20.70
C SER A 11 -22.97 -11.05 -21.16
N ALA A 12 -23.81 -11.56 -22.06
CA ALA A 12 -23.66 -12.90 -22.62
C ALA A 12 -22.32 -13.09 -23.36
N VAL A 13 -21.90 -12.10 -24.16
CA VAL A 13 -20.60 -12.15 -24.85
C VAL A 13 -19.43 -12.11 -23.86
N LEU A 14 -19.53 -11.30 -22.80
CA LEU A 14 -18.50 -11.24 -21.75
C LEU A 14 -18.38 -12.56 -20.99
N TYR A 15 -19.50 -13.18 -20.61
CA TYR A 15 -19.49 -14.48 -19.94
C TYR A 15 -18.97 -15.59 -20.84
N PHE A 16 -19.30 -15.56 -22.13
CA PHE A 16 -18.76 -16.50 -23.10
C PHE A 16 -17.24 -16.37 -23.24
N CYS A 17 -16.73 -15.13 -23.36
CA CYS A 17 -15.30 -14.85 -23.44
C CYS A 17 -14.55 -15.27 -22.17
N LEU A 18 -15.14 -15.01 -21.00
CA LEU A 18 -14.60 -15.44 -19.71
C LEU A 18 -14.54 -16.98 -19.62
N ALA A 19 -15.59 -17.67 -20.07
CA ALA A 19 -15.65 -19.12 -20.08
C ALA A 19 -14.59 -19.74 -21.01
N THR A 20 -14.33 -19.15 -22.18
CA THR A 20 -13.27 -19.62 -23.08
C THR A 20 -11.88 -19.48 -22.47
N ILE A 21 -11.57 -18.37 -21.79
CA ILE A 21 -10.27 -18.18 -21.13
C ILE A 21 -10.08 -19.20 -19.99
N ILE A 22 -11.15 -19.46 -19.22
CA ILE A 22 -11.12 -20.47 -18.15
C ILE A 22 -10.91 -21.88 -18.72
N ALA A 23 -11.57 -22.21 -19.84
CA ALA A 23 -11.39 -23.50 -20.50
C ALA A 23 -9.95 -23.69 -21.00
N GLU A 24 -9.36 -22.67 -21.65
CA GLU A 24 -7.99 -22.72 -22.15
C GLU A 24 -6.96 -22.87 -21.03
N THR A 25 -7.13 -22.15 -19.92
CA THR A 25 -6.23 -22.23 -18.77
C THR A 25 -6.28 -23.59 -18.08
N ILE A 26 -7.47 -24.19 -17.96
CA ILE A 26 -7.62 -25.55 -17.41
C ILE A 26 -6.99 -26.58 -18.34
N LEU A 27 -7.16 -26.44 -19.66
CA LEU A 27 -6.52 -27.32 -20.64
C LEU A 27 -5.00 -27.23 -20.56
N ALA A 28 -4.44 -26.02 -20.51
CA ALA A 28 -3.00 -25.79 -20.35
C ALA A 28 -2.48 -26.40 -19.04
N ALA A 29 -3.19 -26.21 -17.93
CA ALA A 29 -2.81 -26.77 -16.63
C ALA A 29 -2.87 -28.31 -16.63
N GLN A 30 -3.91 -28.91 -17.21
CA GLN A 30 -4.03 -30.37 -17.34
C GLN A 30 -2.92 -30.95 -18.21
N LEU A 31 -2.55 -30.25 -19.30
CA LEU A 31 -1.45 -30.64 -20.16
C LEU A 31 -0.13 -30.59 -19.39
N TRP A 32 0.12 -29.54 -18.61
CA TRP A 32 1.32 -29.39 -17.79
C TRP A 32 1.45 -30.45 -16.69
N VAL A 33 0.34 -30.87 -16.08
CA VAL A 33 0.36 -31.90 -15.02
C VAL A 33 0.43 -33.32 -15.60
N LYS A 34 -0.32 -33.63 -16.66
CA LYS A 34 -0.33 -34.98 -17.26
C LYS A 34 0.88 -35.26 -18.14
N TRP A 35 1.42 -34.26 -18.81
CA TRP A 35 2.72 -34.35 -19.46
C TRP A 35 3.76 -33.78 -18.50
N LYS A 36 4.36 -34.64 -17.67
CA LYS A 36 5.59 -34.33 -16.90
C LYS A 36 6.60 -33.63 -17.81
N MET A 37 6.54 -32.30 -17.83
CA MET A 37 7.20 -31.48 -18.83
C MET A 37 8.65 -31.34 -18.37
N ASP A 38 9.42 -32.38 -18.68
CA ASP A 38 10.84 -32.44 -18.40
C ASP A 38 11.54 -31.35 -19.23
N ARG A 39 12.50 -30.65 -18.62
CA ARG A 39 13.25 -29.56 -19.28
C ARG A 39 13.85 -30.02 -20.62
N ALA A 40 14.18 -31.31 -20.72
CA ALA A 40 14.63 -31.94 -21.95
C ALA A 40 13.63 -31.84 -23.11
N LYS A 41 12.32 -32.00 -22.86
CA LYS A 41 11.28 -31.93 -23.91
C LYS A 41 10.98 -30.50 -24.37
N LEU A 42 11.10 -29.52 -23.49
CA LEU A 42 10.99 -28.10 -23.86
C LEU A 42 12.14 -27.68 -24.76
N ILE A 43 13.36 -28.12 -24.44
CA ILE A 43 14.54 -27.88 -25.30
C ILE A 43 14.38 -28.61 -26.64
N GLN A 44 13.83 -29.82 -26.64
CA GLN A 44 13.59 -30.58 -27.87
C GLN A 44 12.52 -29.93 -28.75
N MET A 45 11.45 -29.39 -28.16
CA MET A 45 10.42 -28.65 -28.90
C MET A 45 10.95 -27.32 -29.43
N LEU A 46 11.78 -26.60 -28.66
CA LEU A 46 12.46 -25.38 -29.10
C LEU A 46 13.46 -25.65 -30.22
N ALA A 47 14.21 -26.75 -30.13
CA ALA A 47 15.17 -27.17 -31.16
C ALA A 47 14.45 -27.53 -32.46
N VAL A 48 13.35 -28.28 -32.40
CA VAL A 48 12.53 -28.61 -33.58
C VAL A 48 11.88 -27.35 -34.18
N ALA A 49 11.42 -26.41 -33.35
CA ALA A 49 10.87 -25.13 -33.82
C ALA A 49 11.93 -24.22 -34.48
N GLN A 50 13.21 -24.34 -34.06
CA GLN A 50 14.34 -23.68 -34.72
C GLN A 50 14.89 -24.48 -35.94
N GLY A 51 14.24 -25.59 -36.32
CA GLY A 51 14.65 -26.43 -37.46
C GLY A 51 15.89 -27.28 -37.19
N ILE A 52 16.27 -27.44 -35.92
CA ILE A 52 17.44 -28.19 -35.49
C ILE A 52 16.99 -29.59 -35.08
N ASP A 53 17.29 -30.57 -35.92
CA ASP A 53 16.97 -31.98 -35.64
C ASP A 53 17.91 -32.52 -34.54
N PRO A 54 17.38 -32.87 -33.35
CA PRO A 54 18.20 -33.34 -32.22
C PRO A 54 18.89 -34.69 -32.51
N LEU A 55 18.40 -35.48 -33.49
CA LEU A 55 19.09 -36.70 -33.92
C LEU A 55 20.34 -36.39 -34.76
N ALA A 56 20.31 -35.34 -35.58
CA ALA A 56 21.44 -34.93 -36.41
C ALA A 56 22.60 -34.35 -35.58
N LEU A 57 22.32 -33.65 -34.48
CA LEU A 57 23.37 -33.20 -33.55
C LEU A 57 24.03 -34.36 -32.81
N ARG A 58 23.27 -35.38 -32.41
CA ARG A 58 23.82 -36.56 -31.73
C ARG A 58 24.70 -37.37 -32.68
N ALA A 59 24.25 -37.57 -33.91
CA ALA A 59 25.02 -38.24 -34.96
C ALA A 59 26.29 -37.46 -35.35
N LYS A 60 26.24 -36.12 -35.41
CA LYS A 60 27.45 -35.30 -35.63
C LYS A 60 28.41 -35.35 -34.44
N SER A 61 27.89 -35.33 -33.21
CA SER A 61 28.73 -35.39 -32.00
C SER A 61 29.44 -36.73 -31.82
N ASP A 62 28.88 -37.83 -32.32
CA ASP A 62 29.52 -39.14 -32.32
C ASP A 62 30.52 -39.32 -33.49
N LEU A 63 30.33 -38.61 -34.60
CA LEU A 63 31.25 -38.60 -35.75
C LEU A 63 32.48 -37.70 -35.55
N ASP A 64 32.36 -36.60 -34.80
CA ASP A 64 33.48 -35.72 -34.42
C ASP A 64 34.39 -36.32 -33.35
N LYS A 65 34.04 -37.49 -32.80
CA LYS A 65 34.85 -38.22 -31.81
C LYS A 65 35.94 -39.09 -32.43
N LYS A 66 36.11 -39.02 -33.75
CA LYS A 66 37.19 -39.70 -34.47
C LYS A 66 38.49 -38.93 -34.20
N GLU A 67 39.37 -39.58 -33.43
CA GLU A 67 40.68 -39.15 -32.98
C GLU A 67 41.39 -38.20 -33.97
N ILE A 68 41.34 -36.91 -33.65
CA ILE A 68 42.27 -35.93 -34.21
C ILE A 68 43.63 -36.23 -33.54
N PRO A 69 44.71 -36.52 -34.29
CA PRO A 69 46.02 -36.68 -33.70
C PRO A 69 46.38 -35.40 -32.94
N ALA A 70 46.88 -35.54 -31.72
CA ALA A 70 47.25 -34.40 -30.89
C ALA A 70 48.40 -33.63 -31.58
N ASP A 71 48.06 -32.54 -32.28
CA ASP A 71 49.01 -31.52 -32.68
C ASP A 71 49.73 -31.06 -31.41
N GLN A 72 51.06 -31.25 -31.39
CA GLN A 72 51.87 -30.83 -30.26
C GLN A 72 51.93 -29.31 -30.29
N VAL A 73 51.12 -28.69 -29.42
CA VAL A 73 51.05 -27.23 -29.26
C VAL A 73 52.45 -26.67 -29.06
N SER A 74 52.83 -25.69 -29.87
CA SER A 74 54.12 -25.03 -29.78
C SER A 74 54.21 -24.18 -28.50
N TYR A 75 55.43 -23.95 -28.01
CA TYR A 75 55.64 -23.16 -26.80
C TYR A 75 55.10 -21.71 -26.94
N ASP A 76 55.19 -21.13 -28.13
CA ASP A 76 54.73 -19.77 -28.41
C ASP A 76 53.19 -19.68 -28.36
N GLU A 77 52.47 -20.67 -28.88
CA GLU A 77 51.00 -20.74 -28.79
C GLU A 77 50.53 -20.84 -27.33
N ILE A 78 51.28 -21.54 -26.46
CA ILE A 78 50.98 -21.62 -25.02
C ILE A 78 51.17 -20.25 -24.35
N LEU A 79 52.22 -19.51 -24.72
CA LEU A 79 52.46 -18.17 -24.18
C LEU A 79 51.39 -17.17 -24.62
N GLU A 80 51.02 -17.18 -25.90
CA GLU A 80 49.93 -16.34 -26.42
C GLU A 80 48.59 -16.67 -25.77
N ALA A 81 48.25 -17.96 -25.61
CA ALA A 81 47.03 -18.38 -24.94
C ALA A 81 47.00 -17.94 -23.47
N ARG A 82 48.14 -17.97 -22.77
CA ARG A 82 48.26 -17.47 -21.39
C ARG A 82 48.10 -15.95 -21.33
N ALA A 83 48.77 -15.21 -22.21
CA ALA A 83 48.64 -13.75 -22.28
C ALA A 83 47.20 -13.30 -22.58
N ALA A 84 46.52 -13.97 -23.52
CA ALA A 84 45.13 -13.71 -23.84
C ALA A 84 44.19 -14.02 -22.66
N LYS A 85 44.46 -15.10 -21.92
CA LYS A 85 43.71 -15.47 -20.72
C LYS A 85 43.90 -14.45 -19.59
N ASP A 86 45.11 -13.99 -19.36
CA ASP A 86 45.43 -13.00 -18.34
C ASP A 86 44.76 -11.65 -18.65
N LEU A 87 44.79 -11.21 -19.92
CA LEU A 87 44.07 -10.02 -20.36
C LEU A 87 42.56 -10.16 -20.13
N ASN A 88 41.97 -11.32 -20.46
CA ASN A 88 40.55 -11.57 -20.24
C ASN A 88 40.19 -11.52 -18.74
N LEU A 89 41.03 -12.10 -17.88
CA LEU A 89 40.86 -12.02 -16.42
C LEU A 89 40.88 -10.57 -15.93
N GLN A 90 41.85 -9.77 -16.38
CA GLN A 90 41.93 -8.35 -16.02
C GLN A 90 40.69 -7.55 -16.47
N LEU A 91 40.24 -7.76 -17.71
CA LEU A 91 39.02 -7.12 -18.22
C LEU A 91 37.80 -7.52 -17.41
N ARG A 92 37.71 -8.80 -17.02
CA ARG A 92 36.63 -9.30 -16.16
C ARG A 92 36.67 -8.66 -14.78
N GLU A 93 37.84 -8.61 -14.14
CA GLU A 93 38.01 -7.95 -12.84
C GLU A 93 37.63 -6.47 -12.89
N GLN A 94 38.05 -5.75 -13.94
CA GLN A 94 37.68 -4.36 -14.16
C GLN A 94 36.16 -4.20 -14.36
N SER A 95 35.53 -5.07 -15.16
CA SER A 95 34.08 -5.04 -15.36
C SER A 95 33.29 -5.30 -14.07
N LEU A 96 33.78 -6.22 -13.23
CA LEU A 96 33.19 -6.54 -11.93
C LEU A 96 33.33 -5.35 -10.99
N ALA A 97 34.52 -4.75 -10.89
CA ALA A 97 34.75 -3.56 -10.08
C ALA A 97 33.84 -2.39 -10.50
N ASN A 98 33.70 -2.15 -11.80
CA ASN A 98 32.80 -1.13 -12.34
C ASN A 98 31.34 -1.42 -12.00
N SER A 99 30.88 -2.66 -12.19
CA SER A 99 29.50 -3.06 -11.88
C SER A 99 29.18 -2.92 -10.39
N LEU A 100 30.14 -3.24 -9.52
CA LEU A 100 30.00 -3.10 -8.07
C LEU A 100 29.93 -1.62 -7.68
N GLY A 101 30.77 -0.78 -8.30
CA GLY A 101 30.70 0.67 -8.16
C GLY A 101 29.32 1.22 -8.56
N GLN A 102 28.78 0.77 -9.69
CA GLN A 102 27.46 1.17 -10.15
C GLN A 102 26.36 0.74 -9.18
N MET A 103 26.35 -0.53 -8.75
CA MET A 103 25.36 -1.03 -7.79
C MET A 103 25.38 -0.26 -6.47
N ARG A 104 26.57 0.13 -5.98
CA ARG A 104 26.68 0.97 -4.77
C ARG A 104 26.11 2.36 -5.01
N SER A 105 26.37 2.97 -6.17
CA SER A 105 25.79 4.27 -6.55
C SER A 105 24.27 4.19 -6.60
N ASP A 106 23.73 3.17 -7.27
CA ASP A 106 22.29 2.95 -7.41
C ASP A 106 21.63 2.72 -6.04
N GLN A 107 22.26 1.91 -5.18
CA GLN A 107 21.79 1.69 -3.81
C GLN A 107 21.75 2.99 -3.02
N GLN A 108 22.77 3.83 -3.15
CA GLN A 108 22.82 5.12 -2.48
C GLN A 108 21.73 6.06 -3.00
N GLN A 109 21.51 6.13 -4.31
CA GLN A 109 20.45 6.91 -4.94
C GLN A 109 19.05 6.43 -4.53
N LEU A 110 18.80 5.13 -4.50
CA LEU A 110 17.53 4.57 -4.02
C LEU A 110 17.32 4.89 -2.54
N SER A 111 18.35 4.78 -1.72
CA SER A 111 18.25 5.10 -0.30
C SER A 111 17.95 6.59 -0.05
N SER A 112 18.52 7.49 -0.85
CA SER A 112 18.26 8.93 -0.73
C SER A 112 16.87 9.28 -1.27
N ALA A 113 16.47 8.72 -2.40
CA ALA A 113 15.12 8.89 -2.95
C ALA A 113 14.04 8.40 -1.98
N GLN A 114 14.25 7.24 -1.34
CA GLN A 114 13.33 6.71 -0.34
C GLN A 114 13.23 7.61 0.89
N LYS A 115 14.36 8.14 1.38
CA LYS A 115 14.36 9.11 2.49
C LYS A 115 13.59 10.38 2.13
N GLN A 116 13.82 10.93 0.94
CA GLN A 116 13.11 12.12 0.45
C GLN A 116 11.61 11.87 0.31
N TYR A 117 11.22 10.73 -0.27
CA TYR A 117 9.82 10.34 -0.40
C TYR A 117 9.14 10.22 0.97
N ASN A 118 9.77 9.52 1.91
CA ASN A 118 9.22 9.35 3.26
C ASN A 118 9.11 10.72 3.96
N GLN A 119 10.11 11.58 3.83
CA GLN A 119 10.07 12.92 4.41
C GLN A 119 8.93 13.76 3.83
N GLN A 120 8.76 13.78 2.49
CA GLN A 120 7.66 14.49 1.85
C GLN A 120 6.32 13.92 2.28
N ARG A 121 6.18 12.60 2.32
CA ARG A 121 4.96 11.93 2.77
C ARG A 121 4.60 12.34 4.19
N THR A 122 5.56 12.28 5.12
CA THR A 122 5.32 12.70 6.50
C THR A 122 4.94 14.18 6.59
N GLN A 123 5.59 15.05 5.80
CA GLN A 123 5.24 16.48 5.72
C GLN A 123 3.80 16.67 5.23
N TYR A 124 3.42 16.05 4.12
CA TYR A 124 2.05 16.11 3.61
C TYR A 124 1.02 15.55 4.59
N GLU A 125 1.30 14.40 5.22
CA GLU A 125 0.41 13.84 6.25
C GLU A 125 0.27 14.80 7.45
N THR A 126 1.36 15.46 7.87
CA THR A 126 1.34 16.45 8.96
C THR A 126 0.55 17.70 8.57
N GLU A 127 0.77 18.22 7.36
CA GLU A 127 0.05 19.39 6.84
C GLU A 127 -1.45 19.11 6.68
N LEU A 128 -1.81 17.94 6.14
CA LEU A 128 -3.20 17.52 6.01
C LEU A 128 -3.88 17.36 7.37
N ALA A 129 -3.21 16.75 8.35
CA ALA A 129 -3.72 16.64 9.70
C ALA A 129 -3.89 18.02 10.36
N GLY A 130 -2.91 18.91 10.18
CA GLY A 130 -2.96 20.28 10.66
C GLY A 130 -4.12 21.07 10.05
N LEU A 131 -4.28 21.01 8.72
CA LEU A 131 -5.36 21.69 8.01
C LEU A 131 -6.74 21.16 8.42
N GLN A 132 -6.89 19.84 8.58
CA GLN A 132 -8.15 19.25 9.05
C GLN A 132 -8.50 19.72 10.46
N GLU A 133 -7.52 19.76 11.37
CA GLU A 133 -7.75 20.22 12.74
C GLU A 133 -8.04 21.72 12.80
N GLU A 134 -7.37 22.52 11.96
CA GLU A 134 -7.64 23.95 11.83
C GLU A 134 -9.06 24.20 11.33
N VAL A 135 -9.49 23.53 10.26
CA VAL A 135 -10.86 23.66 9.73
C VAL A 135 -11.90 23.20 10.75
N ARG A 136 -11.65 22.09 11.47
CA ARG A 136 -12.53 21.62 12.54
C ARG A 136 -12.62 22.62 13.69
N THR A 137 -11.50 23.19 14.11
CA THR A 137 -11.45 24.17 15.20
C THR A 137 -12.12 25.47 14.79
N ALA A 138 -11.83 25.99 13.60
CA ALA A 138 -12.47 27.19 13.06
C ALA A 138 -13.99 27.01 12.91
N GLY A 139 -14.44 25.85 12.40
CA GLY A 139 -15.85 25.50 12.31
C GLY A 139 -16.53 25.44 13.69
N ARG A 140 -15.90 24.77 14.68
CA ARG A 140 -16.37 24.73 16.07
C ARG A 140 -16.47 26.13 16.68
N ASP A 141 -15.44 26.97 16.52
CA ASP A 141 -15.42 28.34 17.01
C ASP A 141 -16.51 29.20 16.36
N GLN A 142 -16.79 28.98 15.08
CA GLN A 142 -17.88 29.68 14.38
C GLN A 142 -19.25 29.25 14.93
N VAL A 143 -19.47 27.94 15.11
CA VAL A 143 -20.71 27.43 15.73
C VAL A 143 -20.87 27.98 17.15
N ARG A 144 -19.80 28.00 17.94
CA ARG A 144 -19.83 28.58 19.29
C ARG A 144 -20.23 30.06 19.27
N ARG A 145 -19.63 30.86 18.40
CA ARG A 145 -19.99 32.29 18.23
C ARG A 145 -21.44 32.49 17.81
N ILE A 146 -21.97 31.61 16.96
CA ILE A 146 -23.39 31.63 16.59
C ILE A 146 -24.25 31.32 17.82
N LEU A 147 -23.92 30.26 18.57
CA LEU A 147 -24.66 29.88 19.79
C LEU A 147 -24.62 30.96 20.88
N GLU A 148 -23.54 31.73 20.97
CA GLU A 148 -23.41 32.84 21.93
C GLU A 148 -24.23 34.08 21.55
N THR A 149 -24.49 34.27 20.26
CA THR A 149 -25.20 35.44 19.73
C THR A 149 -26.71 35.21 19.62
N VAL A 150 -27.15 33.97 19.36
CA VAL A 150 -28.58 33.63 19.33
C VAL A 150 -29.22 33.66 20.72
N LYS A 151 -30.55 33.69 20.75
CA LYS A 151 -31.31 33.67 22.01
C LYS A 151 -31.12 32.33 22.73
N PRO A 152 -31.04 32.29 24.08
CA PRO A 152 -30.83 31.05 24.83
C PRO A 152 -31.82 29.93 24.50
N LYS A 153 -33.10 30.28 24.25
CA LYS A 153 -34.14 29.33 23.85
C LYS A 153 -33.87 28.67 22.49
N GLN A 154 -33.34 29.42 21.52
CA GLN A 154 -32.97 28.89 20.19
C GLN A 154 -31.68 28.07 20.27
N ALA A 155 -30.71 28.49 21.08
CA ALA A 155 -29.51 27.70 21.35
C ALA A 155 -29.87 26.33 21.97
N LYS A 156 -30.84 26.30 22.89
CA LYS A 156 -31.38 25.04 23.45
C LYS A 156 -31.89 24.10 22.35
N GLU A 157 -32.72 24.61 21.45
CA GLU A 157 -33.30 23.82 20.36
C GLU A 157 -32.22 23.23 19.43
N LEU A 158 -31.21 24.04 19.06
CA LEU A 158 -30.08 23.58 18.25
C LEU A 158 -29.24 22.51 18.96
N LEU A 159 -28.96 22.70 20.26
CA LEU A 159 -28.22 21.71 21.05
C LEU A 159 -29.03 20.43 21.25
N ALA A 160 -30.34 20.52 21.46
CA ALA A 160 -31.22 19.36 21.56
C ALA A 160 -31.22 18.55 20.25
N GLU A 161 -31.26 19.21 19.10
CA GLU A 161 -31.17 18.55 17.79
C GLU A 161 -29.81 17.83 17.60
N MET A 162 -28.71 18.44 18.03
CA MET A 162 -27.38 17.80 18.01
C MET A 162 -27.32 16.57 18.93
N LEU A 163 -27.93 16.64 20.11
CA LEU A 163 -28.01 15.53 21.05
C LEU A 163 -28.87 14.37 20.49
N ASP A 164 -29.95 14.70 19.78
CA ASP A 164 -30.79 13.71 19.10
C ASP A 164 -30.07 13.04 17.92
N LYS A 165 -29.15 13.76 17.25
CA LYS A 165 -28.23 13.23 16.24
C LYS A 165 -27.03 12.46 16.81
N GLN A 166 -27.01 12.20 18.12
CA GLN A 166 -25.94 11.49 18.84
C GLN A 166 -24.59 12.23 18.87
N GLU A 167 -24.58 13.55 18.67
CA GLU A 167 -23.36 14.37 18.67
C GLU A 167 -22.96 14.86 20.08
N MET A 168 -23.09 13.98 21.08
CA MET A 168 -22.87 14.29 22.51
C MET A 168 -21.47 14.91 22.76
N ALA A 169 -20.43 14.36 22.14
CA ALA A 169 -19.07 14.85 22.31
C ALA A 169 -18.86 16.27 21.74
N ALA A 170 -19.54 16.61 20.64
CA ALA A 170 -19.46 17.94 20.05
C ALA A 170 -20.14 18.98 20.96
N VAL A 171 -21.30 18.63 21.53
CA VAL A 171 -22.03 19.49 22.47
C VAL A 171 -21.22 19.74 23.75
N VAL A 172 -20.58 18.69 24.28
CA VAL A 172 -19.65 18.79 25.43
C VAL A 172 -18.52 19.78 25.16
N MET A 173 -17.86 19.70 24.01
CA MET A 173 -16.78 20.62 23.63
C MET A 173 -17.29 22.06 23.47
N LEU A 174 -18.41 22.26 22.75
CA LEU A 174 -19.00 23.58 22.51
C LEU A 174 -19.41 24.28 23.82
N LEU A 175 -19.99 23.55 24.78
CA LEU A 175 -20.38 24.13 26.07
C LEU A 175 -19.19 24.36 27.00
N ARG A 176 -18.17 23.50 26.99
CA ARG A 176 -16.96 23.67 27.81
C ARG A 176 -16.22 24.98 27.47
N GLU A 177 -16.12 25.29 26.19
CA GLU A 177 -15.37 26.46 25.70
C GLU A 177 -16.19 27.76 25.67
N MET A 178 -17.47 27.70 26.07
CA MET A 178 -18.37 28.85 26.12
C MET A 178 -18.23 29.63 27.44
N PRO A 179 -18.41 30.97 27.45
CA PRO A 179 -18.43 31.76 28.68
C PRO A 179 -19.52 31.33 29.65
N ASP A 180 -19.18 31.26 30.94
CA ASP A 180 -20.04 30.76 32.03
C ASP A 180 -21.43 31.43 32.07
N SER A 181 -21.49 32.74 31.84
CA SER A 181 -22.75 33.50 31.85
C SER A 181 -23.72 33.06 30.75
N LYS A 182 -23.19 32.72 29.56
CA LYS A 182 -23.99 32.28 28.41
C LYS A 182 -24.36 30.81 28.57
N ARG A 183 -23.42 29.98 29.00
CA ARG A 183 -23.65 28.56 29.33
C ARG A 183 -24.78 28.39 30.36
N ALA A 184 -24.73 29.13 31.46
CA ALA A 184 -25.77 29.05 32.51
C ALA A 184 -27.17 29.43 31.98
N LYS A 185 -27.25 30.44 31.12
CA LYS A 185 -28.53 30.86 30.50
C LYS A 185 -29.09 29.81 29.55
N ILE A 186 -28.24 29.14 28.78
CA ILE A 186 -28.66 28.09 27.83
C ILE A 186 -29.07 26.83 28.60
N VAL A 187 -28.28 26.40 29.58
CA VAL A 187 -28.59 25.24 30.45
C VAL A 187 -29.89 25.45 31.22
N GLY A 188 -30.17 26.68 31.69
CA GLY A 188 -31.42 27.00 32.38
C GLY A 188 -32.70 26.96 31.54
N GLU A 189 -32.58 26.86 30.20
CA GLU A 189 -33.75 26.70 29.32
C GLU A 189 -34.16 25.23 29.11
N PHE A 190 -33.32 24.27 29.50
CA PHE A 190 -33.67 22.84 29.52
C PHE A 190 -34.50 22.56 30.78
N LYS A 191 -35.81 22.40 30.61
CA LYS A 191 -36.78 22.35 31.73
C LYS A 191 -37.53 21.03 31.83
N THR A 192 -37.57 20.24 30.75
CA THR A 192 -38.25 18.94 30.78
C THR A 192 -37.36 17.87 31.41
N GLN A 193 -37.96 16.85 32.01
CA GLN A 193 -37.22 15.83 32.76
C GLN A 193 -36.24 15.04 31.88
N GLU A 194 -36.61 14.78 30.62
CA GLU A 194 -35.75 14.11 29.63
C GLU A 194 -34.58 14.99 29.18
N GLU A 195 -34.84 16.29 28.95
CA GLU A 195 -33.81 17.27 28.60
C GLU A 195 -32.77 17.44 29.73
N THR A 196 -33.23 17.49 30.97
CA THR A 196 -32.36 17.62 32.15
C THR A 196 -31.43 16.42 32.30
N GLN A 197 -31.91 15.20 32.03
CA GLN A 197 -31.05 14.00 32.05
C GLN A 197 -29.97 14.06 30.97
N LYS A 198 -30.32 14.50 29.75
CA LYS A 198 -29.35 14.64 28.66
C LYS A 198 -28.28 15.68 28.98
N ILE A 199 -28.66 16.83 29.57
CA ILE A 199 -27.71 17.87 29.96
C ILE A 199 -26.88 17.48 31.19
N ASP A 200 -27.44 16.76 32.16
CA ASP A 200 -26.68 16.24 33.29
C ASP A 200 -25.57 15.29 32.82
N GLU A 201 -25.86 14.43 31.83
CA GLU A 201 -24.86 13.58 31.18
C GLU A 201 -23.77 14.40 30.47
N VAL A 202 -24.15 15.47 29.75
CA VAL A 202 -23.18 16.41 29.14
C VAL A 202 -22.28 17.05 30.20
N LEU A 203 -22.86 17.56 31.30
CA LEU A 203 -22.12 18.19 32.38
C LEU A 203 -21.22 17.20 33.13
N ARG A 204 -21.67 15.95 33.30
CA ARG A 204 -20.87 14.85 33.86
C ARG A 204 -19.63 14.58 33.01
N ARG A 205 -19.78 14.52 31.68
CA ARG A 205 -18.64 14.33 30.77
C ARG A 205 -17.67 15.50 30.74
N ILE A 206 -18.17 16.74 30.82
CA ILE A 206 -17.32 17.92 31.00
C ILE A 206 -16.49 17.80 32.28
N ARG A 207 -17.09 17.33 33.39
CA ARG A 207 -16.41 17.13 34.68
C ARG A 207 -15.36 16.01 34.62
N GLU A 208 -15.63 14.94 33.87
CA GLU A 208 -14.73 13.80 33.68
C GLU A 208 -13.63 14.08 32.63
N GLY A 209 -13.65 15.24 31.97
CA GLY A 209 -12.67 15.63 30.96
C GLY A 209 -12.81 14.89 29.63
N GLU A 210 -13.95 14.24 29.39
CA GLU A 210 -14.24 13.59 28.11
C GLU A 210 -14.58 14.65 27.05
N PRO A 211 -14.17 14.47 25.77
CA PRO A 211 -13.60 13.26 25.17
C PRO A 211 -12.06 13.14 25.24
N GLU A 212 -11.35 14.18 25.68
CA GLU A 212 -9.88 14.24 25.67
C GLU A 212 -9.24 13.19 26.58
N SER A 213 -9.79 12.99 27.78
CA SER A 213 -9.31 11.98 28.74
C SER A 213 -9.48 10.55 28.21
N ALA A 214 -10.61 10.25 27.56
CA ALA A 214 -10.87 8.97 26.94
C ALA A 214 -9.92 8.68 25.75
N MET A 215 -9.58 9.70 24.95
CA MET A 215 -8.61 9.57 23.86
C MET A 215 -7.18 9.36 24.38
N ALA A 216 -6.77 10.10 25.41
CA ALA A 216 -5.45 9.96 26.03
C ALA A 216 -5.26 8.55 26.62
N ASN A 217 -6.27 8.02 27.32
CA ASN A 217 -6.24 6.67 27.89
C ASN A 217 -6.12 5.60 26.78
N ASN A 218 -6.90 5.72 25.70
CA ASN A 218 -6.81 4.80 24.56
C ASN A 218 -5.44 4.84 23.86
N ALA A 219 -4.86 6.03 23.70
CA ALA A 219 -3.52 6.19 23.11
C ALA A 219 -2.45 5.53 24.00
N GLN A 220 -2.56 5.68 25.32
CA GLN A 220 -1.65 5.10 26.30
C GLN A 220 -1.75 3.57 26.35
N GLU A 221 -2.96 3.01 26.26
CA GLU A 221 -3.16 1.55 26.16
C GLU A 221 -2.55 0.97 24.87
N ARG A 222 -2.72 1.65 23.73
CA ARG A 222 -2.15 1.22 22.45
C ARG A 222 -0.62 1.29 22.45
N LEU A 223 -0.04 2.32 23.05
CA LEU A 223 1.42 2.44 23.21
C LEU A 223 1.98 1.42 24.21
N GLY A 224 1.21 1.05 25.24
CA GLY A 224 1.56 0.00 26.18
C GLY A 224 1.52 -1.42 25.60
N GLN A 225 0.75 -1.63 24.53
CA GLN A 225 0.61 -2.92 23.82
C GLN A 225 1.62 -3.13 22.68
N VAL A 226 2.39 -2.11 22.29
CA VAL A 226 3.50 -2.30 21.34
C VAL A 226 4.51 -3.26 21.98
N PRO A 227 4.72 -4.47 21.43
CA PRO A 227 5.69 -5.40 21.98
C PRO A 227 7.02 -4.68 22.04
N ARG A 228 7.60 -4.60 23.24
CA ARG A 228 8.99 -4.18 23.41
C ARG A 228 9.87 -5.21 22.69
N THR A 229 10.05 -5.04 21.38
CA THR A 229 11.13 -5.70 20.65
C THR A 229 12.42 -5.10 21.21
N ARG A 230 12.96 -5.77 22.23
CA ARG A 230 14.32 -5.52 22.70
C ARG A 230 15.28 -5.75 21.53
N PRO A 231 16.35 -4.96 21.43
CA PRO A 231 17.42 -5.18 20.46
C PRO A 231 18.09 -6.55 20.65
#